data_AF-A0A354Q5E2-F1
#
_entry.id   AF-A0A354Q5E2-F1
#
_cell.length_a   1.000
_cell.length_b   1.000
_cell.length_c   1.000
_cell.angle_alpha   90.00
_cell.angle_beta   90.00
_cell.angle_gamma   90.00
#
_symmetry.space_group_name_H-M   'P 1'
#
loop_
_entity.id
_entity.type
_entity.pdbx_description
1 polymer ?
#
loop_
_entity_poly.entity_id
_entity_poly.type
_entity_poly.pdbx_seq_one_letter_code
_entity_poly.pdbx_strand_id
1 'polypeptide(L)'
;WVKHENHTPIGSFKIRGGLVYFAHLAKSSEMPKGVVSATRGNHGQSIGFAARRYGIPATIVAPHGNSVEKNAAMRAFGVQLIEHGEDFQAAREYAKDLAHEKSLQMIPSFDPLLVTGV
;
A
#
# COMPACT_ATOMS: atom_id res chain seq x y z
N TRP A 1 -7.54 -9.70 -28.47
CA TRP A 1 -7.77 -8.46 -27.70
C TRP A 1 -6.82 -8.40 -26.51
N VAL A 2 -6.33 -7.23 -26.12
CA VAL A 2 -5.42 -7.01 -24.98
C VAL A 2 -6.07 -6.03 -24.00
N LYS A 3 -5.98 -6.29 -22.69
CA LYS A 3 -6.49 -5.40 -21.63
C LYS A 3 -5.36 -4.51 -21.10
N HIS A 4 -5.35 -3.24 -21.49
CA HIS A 4 -4.28 -2.27 -21.18
C HIS A 4 -4.40 -1.66 -19.77
N GLU A 5 -4.01 -2.41 -18.75
CA GLU A 5 -3.98 -1.94 -17.35
C GLU A 5 -2.83 -0.97 -17.04
N ASN A 6 -1.89 -0.82 -17.97
CA ASN A 6 -0.74 0.08 -17.90
C ASN A 6 -1.11 1.57 -18.08
N HIS A 7 -2.35 1.90 -18.47
CA HIS A 7 -2.81 3.30 -18.61
C HIS A 7 -3.50 3.85 -17.35
N THR A 8 -3.58 3.05 -16.28
CA THR A 8 -4.11 3.54 -14.99
C THR A 8 -3.17 4.58 -14.36
N PRO A 9 -3.64 5.41 -13.42
CA PRO A 9 -2.79 6.44 -12.77
C PRO A 9 -1.52 5.92 -12.08
N ILE A 10 -1.45 4.63 -11.74
CA ILE A 10 -0.25 3.99 -11.17
C ILE A 10 0.43 3.01 -12.15
N GLY A 11 -0.01 3.01 -13.41
CA GLY A 11 0.52 2.13 -14.45
C GLY A 11 0.26 0.63 -14.22
N SER A 12 -0.70 0.25 -13.37
CA SER A 12 -1.08 -1.15 -13.16
C SER A 12 -2.46 -1.36 -12.56
N PHE A 13 -3.00 -2.56 -12.78
CA PHE A 13 -4.31 -2.99 -12.28
C PHE A 13 -4.47 -2.92 -10.75
N LYS A 14 -3.36 -2.94 -9.99
CA LYS A 14 -3.40 -2.97 -8.52
C LYS A 14 -4.13 -1.77 -7.92
N ILE A 15 -4.30 -0.67 -8.66
CA ILE A 15 -5.06 0.50 -8.20
C ILE A 15 -6.48 0.14 -7.80
N ARG A 16 -7.10 -0.83 -8.49
CA ARG A 16 -8.48 -1.22 -8.25
C ARG A 16 -8.66 -1.82 -6.86
N GLY A 17 -7.79 -2.75 -6.47
CA GLY A 17 -7.82 -3.37 -5.15
C GLY A 17 -7.71 -2.32 -4.03
N GLY A 18 -6.78 -1.37 -4.17
CA GLY A 18 -6.64 -0.26 -3.22
C GLY A 18 -7.92 0.57 -3.14
N LEU A 19 -8.48 0.98 -4.27
CA LEU A 19 -9.74 1.75 -4.30
C LEU A 19 -10.89 1.00 -3.62
N VAL A 20 -11.05 -0.31 -3.88
CA VAL A 20 -12.10 -1.12 -3.25
C VAL A 20 -11.88 -1.24 -1.74
N TYR A 21 -10.65 -1.55 -1.32
CA TYR A 21 -10.30 -1.69 0.09
C TYR A 21 -10.62 -0.43 0.89
N PHE A 22 -10.14 0.73 0.41
CA PHE A 22 -10.36 1.99 1.12
C PHE A 22 -11.79 2.51 1.01
N ALA A 23 -12.51 2.21 -0.08
CA ALA A 23 -13.94 2.51 -0.17
C ALA A 23 -14.76 1.69 0.83
N HIS A 24 -14.36 0.44 1.10
CA HIS A 24 -14.97 -0.38 2.14
C HIS A 24 -14.65 0.15 3.53
N LEU A 25 -13.38 0.48 3.78
CA LEU A 25 -12.91 1.08 5.04
C LEU A 25 -13.63 2.40 5.35
N ALA A 26 -13.83 3.27 4.35
CA ALA A 26 -14.57 4.52 4.52
C ALA A 26 -16.05 4.34 4.89
N LYS A 27 -16.61 3.14 4.70
CA LYS A 27 -17.96 2.78 5.13
C LYS A 27 -17.99 2.09 6.50
N SER A 28 -16.85 1.66 7.04
CA SER A 28 -16.81 1.12 8.40
C SER A 28 -16.93 2.24 9.42
N SER A 29 -17.52 1.92 10.57
CA SER A 29 -17.70 2.86 11.69
C SER A 29 -16.38 3.32 12.31
N GLU A 30 -15.30 2.57 12.10
CA GLU A 30 -13.98 2.84 12.65
C GLU A 30 -12.98 3.00 11.52
N MET A 31 -12.52 4.23 11.32
CA MET A 31 -11.42 4.56 10.41
C MET A 31 -10.10 4.41 11.15
N PRO A 32 -9.10 3.71 10.58
CA PRO A 32 -7.82 3.57 11.25
C PRO A 32 -7.07 4.90 11.25
N LYS A 33 -6.29 5.13 12.31
CA LYS A 33 -5.42 6.31 12.44
C LYS A 33 -4.35 6.39 11.34
N GLY A 34 -4.05 5.24 10.74
CA GLY A 34 -3.18 5.09 9.59
C GLY A 34 -3.07 3.62 9.22
N VAL A 35 -2.49 3.38 8.05
CA VAL A 35 -2.27 2.03 7.54
C VAL A 35 -0.78 1.78 7.33
N VAL A 36 -0.40 0.51 7.38
CA VAL A 36 0.95 0.07 7.07
C VAL A 36 0.93 -1.18 6.18
N SER A 37 1.87 -1.28 5.25
CA SER A 37 2.07 -2.51 4.47
C SER A 37 3.53 -2.64 4.07
N ALA A 38 3.94 -3.86 3.70
CA ALA A 38 5.26 -4.11 3.12
C ALA A 38 5.13 -4.49 1.65
N THR A 39 5.97 -3.93 0.78
CA THR A 39 5.99 -4.27 -0.65
C THR A 39 7.23 -3.78 -1.37
N ARG A 40 7.58 -4.44 -2.49
CA ARG A 40 8.59 -4.00 -3.46
C ARG A 40 7.99 -3.36 -4.72
N GLY A 41 6.69 -3.08 -4.71
CA GLY A 41 5.93 -2.99 -5.97
C GLY A 41 4.71 -2.08 -5.97
N ASN A 42 3.92 -2.25 -7.02
CA ASN A 42 2.73 -1.45 -7.34
C ASN A 42 1.65 -1.48 -6.24
N HIS A 43 1.73 -2.43 -5.30
CA HIS A 43 0.84 -2.46 -4.15
C HIS A 43 1.01 -1.18 -3.31
N GLY A 44 2.24 -0.74 -3.03
CA GLY A 44 2.47 0.45 -2.23
C GLY A 44 1.96 1.72 -2.90
N GLN A 45 2.09 1.81 -4.23
CA GLN A 45 1.50 2.90 -5.01
C GLN A 45 -0.04 2.87 -4.98
N SER A 46 -0.63 1.69 -5.09
CA SER A 46 -2.09 1.50 -4.97
C SER A 46 -2.62 1.95 -3.60
N ILE A 47 -1.96 1.52 -2.52
CA ILE A 47 -2.31 1.92 -1.15
C ILE A 47 -2.13 3.42 -0.98
N GLY A 48 -1.00 4.00 -1.40
CA GLY A 48 -0.77 5.45 -1.32
C GLY A 48 -1.82 6.26 -2.07
N PHE A 49 -2.11 5.87 -3.31
CA PHE A 49 -3.10 6.54 -4.15
C PHE A 49 -4.50 6.50 -3.51
N ALA A 50 -4.92 5.34 -3.01
CA ALA A 50 -6.24 5.16 -2.42
C ALA A 50 -6.36 5.82 -1.03
N ALA A 51 -5.37 5.65 -0.16
CA ALA A 51 -5.36 6.21 1.20
C ALA A 51 -5.47 7.73 1.20
N ARG A 52 -4.73 8.39 0.29
CA ARG A 52 -4.75 9.85 0.11
C ARG A 52 -6.16 10.39 -0.14
N ARG A 53 -7.00 9.65 -0.88
CA ARG A 53 -8.37 10.05 -1.20
C ARG A 53 -9.29 10.13 0.01
N TYR A 54 -8.97 9.39 1.07
CA TYR A 54 -9.75 9.34 2.31
C TYR A 54 -9.02 10.02 3.49
N GLY A 55 -7.90 10.69 3.23
CA GLY A 55 -7.10 11.36 4.27
C GLY A 55 -6.46 10.40 5.27
N ILE A 56 -6.30 9.12 4.93
CA ILE A 56 -5.68 8.12 5.82
C ILE A 56 -4.17 8.13 5.59
N PRO A 57 -3.34 8.33 6.64
CA PRO A 57 -1.90 8.21 6.52
C PRO A 57 -1.50 6.79 6.11
N ALA A 58 -0.62 6.68 5.11
CA ALA A 58 -0.12 5.39 4.62
C ALA A 58 1.39 5.27 4.81
N THR A 59 1.82 4.23 5.51
CA THR A 59 3.23 3.84 5.63
C THR A 59 3.49 2.62 4.75
N ILE A 60 4.54 2.65 3.94
CA ILE A 60 4.99 1.47 3.20
C ILE A 60 6.41 1.15 3.63
N VAL A 61 6.65 -0.12 3.94
CA VAL A 61 7.98 -0.65 4.21
C VAL A 61 8.48 -1.39 2.97
N ALA A 62 9.63 -1.01 2.46
CA ALA A 62 10.34 -1.70 1.38
C ALA A 62 11.71 -2.14 1.89
N PRO A 63 12.28 -3.25 1.41
CA PRO A 63 13.66 -3.59 1.73
C PRO A 63 14.64 -2.60 1.11
N HIS A 64 15.85 -2.57 1.66
CA HIS A 64 16.96 -1.86 1.04
C HIS A 64 17.20 -2.36 -0.39
N GLY A 65 17.59 -1.46 -1.30
CA GLY A 65 17.81 -1.78 -2.71
C GLY A 65 16.54 -1.97 -3.54
N ASN A 66 15.36 -1.57 -3.05
CA ASN A 66 14.16 -1.52 -3.88
C ASN A 66 14.30 -0.51 -5.03
N SER A 67 13.51 -0.65 -6.11
CA SER A 67 13.57 0.26 -7.26
C SER A 67 13.34 1.72 -6.85
N VAL A 68 14.26 2.59 -7.27
CA VAL A 68 14.26 4.02 -6.98
C VAL A 68 12.99 4.67 -7.54
N GLU A 69 12.57 4.27 -8.74
CA GLU A 69 11.39 4.79 -9.42
C GLU A 69 10.11 4.43 -8.66
N LYS A 70 10.01 3.17 -8.18
CA LYS A 70 8.87 2.75 -7.36
C LYS A 70 8.85 3.46 -6.02
N ASN A 71 10.00 3.66 -5.40
CA ASN A 71 10.14 4.40 -4.16
C ASN A 71 9.71 5.86 -4.34
N ALA A 72 10.17 6.52 -5.40
CA ALA A 72 9.79 7.87 -5.76
C ALA A 72 8.28 7.99 -6.04
N ALA A 73 7.70 7.04 -6.78
CA ALA A 73 6.26 7.03 -7.05
C ALA A 73 5.42 6.89 -5.77
N MET A 74 5.81 6.00 -4.84
CA MET A 74 5.12 5.89 -3.55
C MET A 74 5.18 7.20 -2.75
N ARG A 75 6.38 7.80 -2.65
CA ARG A 75 6.55 9.09 -1.98
C ARG A 75 5.71 10.20 -2.64
N ALA A 76 5.63 10.23 -3.97
CA ALA A 76 4.79 11.19 -4.71
C ALA A 76 3.28 11.03 -4.43
N PHE A 77 2.82 9.84 -4.05
CA PHE A 77 1.46 9.61 -3.58
C PHE A 77 1.23 9.97 -2.10
N GLY A 78 2.23 10.53 -1.41
CA GLY A 78 2.14 10.95 -0.02
C GLY A 78 2.37 9.82 0.99
N VAL A 79 2.94 8.70 0.55
CA VAL A 79 3.29 7.58 1.43
C VAL A 79 4.53 7.92 2.26
N GLN A 80 4.48 7.60 3.55
CA GLN A 80 5.68 7.49 4.37
C GLN A 80 6.42 6.20 3.99
N LEU A 81 7.44 6.32 3.15
CA LEU A 81 8.25 5.17 2.74
C LEU A 81 9.39 4.94 3.74
N ILE A 82 9.44 3.74 4.31
CA ILE A 82 10.52 3.26 5.17
C ILE A 82 11.29 2.19 4.41
N GLU A 83 12.60 2.36 4.31
CA GLU A 83 13.49 1.34 3.74
C GLU A 83 14.10 0.56 4.91
N HIS A 84 13.75 -0.73 5.03
CA HIS A 84 14.18 -1.58 6.15
C HIS A 84 14.27 -3.05 5.74
N GLY A 85 15.36 -3.69 6.15
CA GLY A 85 15.60 -5.12 5.95
C GLY A 85 16.27 -5.43 4.62
N GLU A 86 16.97 -6.56 4.59
CA GLU A 86 17.70 -7.06 3.41
C GLU A 86 16.76 -7.68 2.37
N ASP A 87 15.58 -8.14 2.81
CA ASP A 87 14.61 -8.76 1.94
C ASP A 87 13.15 -8.41 2.26
N PHE A 88 12.24 -8.94 1.45
CA PHE A 88 10.81 -8.70 1.65
C PHE A 88 10.29 -9.26 2.98
N GLN A 89 10.86 -10.36 3.46
CA GLN A 89 10.42 -10.98 4.71
C GLN A 89 10.78 -10.08 5.89
N ALA A 90 12.03 -9.61 5.96
CA ALA A 90 12.49 -8.67 6.98
C ALA A 90 11.69 -7.35 6.95
N ALA A 91 11.45 -6.79 5.75
CA ALA A 91 10.60 -5.60 5.60
C ALA A 91 9.16 -5.84 6.09
N ARG A 92 8.62 -7.03 5.85
CA ARG A 92 7.27 -7.43 6.29
C ARG A 92 7.18 -7.61 7.80
N GLU A 93 8.19 -8.20 8.41
CA GLU A 93 8.26 -8.37 9.87
C GLU A 93 8.33 -7.01 10.55
N TYR A 94 9.23 -6.14 10.09
CA TYR A 94 9.30 -4.75 10.57
C TYR A 94 7.97 -3.99 10.39
N ALA A 95 7.27 -4.17 9.27
CA ALA A 95 5.96 -3.56 9.05
C ALA A 95 4.90 -4.04 10.05
N LYS A 96 4.94 -5.32 10.47
CA LYS A 96 4.03 -5.85 11.50
C LYS A 96 4.35 -5.27 12.87
N ASP A 97 5.63 -5.19 13.23
CA ASP A 97 6.06 -4.63 14.51
C ASP A 97 5.66 -3.15 14.60
N LEU A 98 5.88 -2.40 13.52
CA LEU A 98 5.45 -1.01 13.40
C LEU A 98 3.93 -0.86 13.48
N ALA A 99 3.17 -1.79 12.88
CA ALA A 99 1.71 -1.82 13.00
C ALA A 99 1.26 -1.93 14.46
N HIS A 100 1.90 -2.83 15.22
CA HIS A 100 1.62 -3.03 16.62
C HIS A 100 2.04 -1.82 17.47
N GLU A 101 3.28 -1.35 17.33
CA GLU A 101 3.83 -0.22 18.10
C GLU A 101 3.02 1.06 17.92
N LYS A 102 2.64 1.37 16.67
CA LYS A 102 1.93 2.61 16.34
C LYS A 102 0.42 2.46 16.24
N SER A 103 -0.12 1.28 16.55
CA SER A 103 -1.54 0.97 16.40
C SER A 103 -2.07 1.30 14.99
N LEU A 104 -1.30 0.94 13.96
CA LEU A 104 -1.68 1.11 12.55
C LEU A 104 -2.34 -0.16 12.02
N GLN A 105 -3.26 0.00 11.09
CA GLN A 105 -3.88 -1.15 10.44
C GLN A 105 -2.93 -1.74 9.39
N MET A 106 -2.50 -2.98 9.61
CA MET A 106 -1.71 -3.71 8.63
C MET A 106 -2.60 -4.10 7.44
N ILE A 107 -2.17 -3.78 6.22
CA ILE A 107 -2.83 -4.22 4.99
C ILE A 107 -2.03 -5.37 4.37
N PRO A 108 -2.52 -6.62 4.44
CA PRO A 108 -1.90 -7.74 3.75
C PRO A 108 -2.03 -7.58 2.23
N SER A 109 -1.01 -7.97 1.45
CA SER A 109 -1.06 -7.83 -0.02
C SER A 109 -2.15 -8.66 -0.73
N PHE A 110 -2.76 -9.62 -0.03
CA PHE A 110 -3.80 -10.52 -0.52
C PHE A 110 -5.06 -10.50 0.34
N ASP A 111 -5.33 -9.38 1.01
CA ASP A 111 -6.60 -9.18 1.71
C ASP A 111 -7.79 -9.45 0.77
N PRO A 112 -8.85 -10.17 1.20
CA PRO A 112 -10.00 -10.47 0.36
C PRO A 112 -10.58 -9.22 -0.33
N LEU A 113 -10.63 -8.07 0.34
CA LEU A 113 -11.13 -6.83 -0.24
C LEU A 113 -10.23 -6.32 -1.38
N LEU A 114 -8.91 -6.48 -1.28
CA LEU A 114 -8.01 -6.14 -2.38
C LEU A 114 -8.25 -7.04 -3.58
N VAL A 115 -8.49 -8.34 -3.35
CA VAL A 115 -8.76 -9.33 -4.40
C VAL A 115 -10.07 -9.02 -5.11
N THR A 116 -11.12 -8.57 -4.41
CA THR A 116 -12.39 -8.21 -5.04
C THR A 116 -12.29 -7.08 -6.07
N GLY A 117 -11.22 -6.28 -6.03
CA GLY A 117 -10.97 -5.23 -7.03
C GLY A 117 -10.17 -5.69 -8.25
N VAL A 118 -9.60 -6.90 -8.25
CA VAL A 118 -8.69 -7.36 -9.31
C VAL A 118 -9.42 -8.12 -10.40
#